data_AF-A0A8S1ZIP6-F1
#
_entry.id   AF-A0A8S1ZIP6-F1
#
_cell.length_a   1.000
_cell.length_b   1.000
_cell.length_c   1.000
_cell.angle_alpha   90.00
_cell.angle_beta   90.00
_cell.angle_gamma   90.00
#
_symmetry.space_group_name_H-M   'P 1'
#
loop_
_entity.id
_entity.type
_entity.pdbx_description
1 polymer ?
#
loop_
_entity_poly.entity_id
_entity_poly.type
_entity_poly.pdbx_seq_one_letter_code
_entity_poly.pdbx_strand_id
1 'polypeptide(L)'
;MAVDGDGTVGGGDSQPPVTVTTAAATTEMAIARLSRFPNMEHISDNYDDLKLEFSSSVLRSLEKYLPPEMLTANREAKAKFMSDILRKYISREECSKANWRKTYWQRIKSNYQPLCRDLYNFDPELFLLPSFRKAISDNTEESFRRIISEPFPGVFVFKLFQPDFFQKLIVEVENIKKWAHEKKFQIRRPYHSIFFPEVCGTMFDSHHGFIVENGADRDAPLDHHFDDSEITLNVCVRRQYEGGEISFIGTRCVKHMRTNIKPEEVFHYCHTLGQAILHRGRHRHGPRTTTNSCSRGNMILCCRNSLFREMETYEKEFPEWCGQCAHEKKEKESQSLAAKRKGMIRIEGGGKAR
;
A
#
# COMPACT_ATOMS: atom_id res chain seq x y z
N MET A 1 62.20 -25.45 -15.94
CA MET A 1 63.33 -25.06 -16.81
C MET A 1 62.75 -24.24 -17.95
N ALA A 2 63.45 -23.17 -18.32
CA ALA A 2 63.16 -22.25 -19.41
C ALA A 2 62.86 -23.00 -20.74
N VAL A 3 62.24 -22.44 -21.76
CA VAL A 3 62.64 -21.22 -22.48
C VAL A 3 61.46 -20.78 -23.38
N ASP A 4 61.42 -19.45 -23.57
CA ASP A 4 60.98 -18.65 -24.73
C ASP A 4 60.78 -19.40 -26.07
N GLY A 5 60.02 -18.94 -27.05
CA GLY A 5 59.50 -17.62 -27.29
C GLY A 5 59.05 -17.50 -28.75
N ASP A 6 58.28 -16.43 -28.92
CA ASP A 6 57.80 -15.70 -30.10
C ASP A 6 58.29 -16.06 -31.52
N GLY A 7 57.35 -15.97 -32.46
CA GLY A 7 57.53 -16.19 -33.89
C GLY A 7 56.35 -15.64 -34.69
N THR A 8 56.45 -14.34 -34.99
CA THR A 8 55.47 -13.49 -35.68
C THR A 8 55.40 -13.65 -37.20
N VAL A 9 54.27 -13.17 -37.75
CA VAL A 9 54.03 -12.53 -39.08
C VAL A 9 53.60 -13.43 -40.25
N GLY A 10 52.49 -12.99 -40.89
CA GLY A 10 52.49 -12.81 -42.35
C GLY A 10 51.41 -13.55 -43.11
N GLY A 11 50.37 -12.83 -43.53
CA GLY A 11 49.24 -13.33 -44.31
C GLY A 11 49.54 -13.65 -45.78
N GLY A 12 48.53 -14.22 -46.44
CA GLY A 12 48.48 -14.41 -47.88
C GLY A 12 47.49 -15.50 -48.28
N ASP A 13 46.34 -15.05 -48.80
CA ASP A 13 45.27 -15.75 -49.52
C ASP A 13 45.42 -17.22 -49.91
N SER A 14 44.33 -17.98 -49.75
CA SER A 14 43.59 -18.64 -50.84
C SER A 14 42.59 -19.66 -50.28
N GLN A 15 41.32 -19.47 -50.56
CA GLN A 15 40.24 -20.40 -50.19
C GLN A 15 40.13 -21.56 -51.20
N PRO A 16 39.83 -22.79 -50.75
CA PRO A 16 38.77 -23.55 -51.42
C PRO A 16 37.79 -24.19 -50.40
N PRO A 17 36.63 -24.70 -50.84
CA PRO A 17 35.37 -24.59 -50.10
C PRO A 17 35.23 -25.64 -49.00
N VAL A 18 34.84 -25.19 -47.80
CA VAL A 18 34.52 -26.07 -46.68
C VAL A 18 33.03 -26.41 -46.72
N THR A 19 32.79 -27.70 -46.77
CA THR A 19 31.51 -28.41 -46.75
C THR A 19 30.60 -27.91 -45.62
N VAL A 20 29.36 -27.57 -45.99
CA VAL A 20 28.28 -27.22 -45.07
C VAL A 20 28.04 -28.39 -44.11
N THR A 21 28.30 -28.18 -42.83
CA THR A 21 27.68 -28.95 -41.76
C THR A 21 26.83 -27.99 -40.95
N THR A 22 25.54 -27.89 -41.32
CA THR A 22 24.54 -27.14 -40.57
C THR A 22 24.35 -27.78 -39.19
N ALA A 23 24.86 -27.11 -38.16
CA ALA A 23 24.51 -27.38 -36.78
C ALA A 23 23.02 -27.06 -36.57
N ALA A 24 22.31 -28.00 -35.94
CA ALA A 24 20.90 -27.86 -35.59
C ALA A 24 20.71 -26.65 -34.67
N ALA A 25 20.00 -25.63 -35.17
CA ALA A 25 19.57 -24.49 -34.38
C ALA A 25 18.52 -24.97 -33.36
N THR A 26 18.86 -24.89 -32.07
CA THR A 26 17.88 -24.93 -30.98
C THR A 26 16.91 -23.77 -31.18
N THR A 27 15.68 -24.09 -31.59
CA THR A 27 14.59 -23.12 -31.68
C THR A 27 14.24 -22.65 -30.27
N GLU A 28 14.69 -21.44 -29.91
CA GLU A 28 14.09 -20.70 -28.79
C GLU A 28 12.58 -20.57 -29.08
N MET A 29 11.75 -21.21 -28.27
CA MET A 29 10.29 -21.10 -28.41
C MET A 29 9.89 -19.63 -28.28
N ALA A 30 9.26 -19.10 -29.33
CA ALA A 30 8.72 -17.75 -29.37
C ALA A 30 7.89 -17.48 -28.11
N ILE A 31 8.20 -16.37 -27.43
CA ILE A 31 7.55 -15.99 -26.18
C ILE A 31 6.06 -15.79 -26.44
N ALA A 32 5.21 -16.67 -25.89
CA ALA A 32 3.77 -16.48 -25.85
C ALA A 32 3.45 -15.12 -25.21
N ARG A 33 2.83 -14.22 -25.99
CA ARG A 33 2.56 -12.83 -25.65
C ARG A 33 1.10 -12.47 -25.92
N LEU A 34 0.57 -11.59 -25.09
CA LEU A 34 -0.71 -10.94 -25.34
C LEU A 34 -0.56 -9.89 -26.45
N SER A 35 -1.62 -9.67 -27.20
CA SER A 35 -1.77 -8.54 -28.11
C SER A 35 -1.68 -7.22 -27.34
N ARG A 36 -1.05 -6.22 -27.97
CA ARG A 36 -0.91 -4.88 -27.41
C ARG A 36 -2.25 -4.13 -27.35
N PHE A 37 -3.19 -4.48 -28.21
CA PHE A 37 -4.51 -3.87 -28.29
C PHE A 37 -5.60 -4.91 -28.08
N PRO A 38 -6.64 -4.59 -27.29
CA PRO A 38 -7.75 -5.50 -27.08
C PRO A 38 -8.62 -5.60 -28.33
N ASN A 39 -9.15 -6.79 -28.60
CA ASN A 39 -10.25 -6.97 -29.54
C ASN A 39 -11.57 -6.61 -28.84
N MET A 40 -12.15 -5.48 -29.20
CA MET A 40 -13.36 -4.94 -28.58
C MET A 40 -14.64 -5.63 -29.06
N GLU A 41 -14.60 -6.36 -30.17
CA GLU A 41 -15.74 -7.12 -30.71
C GLU A 41 -15.80 -8.54 -30.13
N HIS A 42 -14.74 -8.99 -29.47
CA HIS A 42 -14.67 -10.32 -28.89
C HIS A 42 -15.49 -10.44 -27.60
N ILE A 43 -16.37 -11.44 -27.55
CA ILE A 43 -17.12 -11.79 -26.36
C ILE A 43 -16.35 -12.87 -25.60
N SER A 44 -15.81 -12.51 -24.43
CA SER A 44 -15.05 -13.45 -23.60
C SER A 44 -15.90 -14.61 -23.07
N ASP A 45 -15.33 -15.81 -23.04
CA ASP A 45 -15.97 -17.02 -22.55
C ASP A 45 -16.25 -16.95 -21.03
N ASN A 46 -17.19 -17.76 -20.54
CA ASN A 46 -17.36 -17.99 -19.11
C ASN A 46 -16.47 -19.16 -18.65
N TYR A 47 -15.73 -18.97 -17.56
CA TYR A 47 -14.82 -19.96 -16.97
C TYR A 47 -15.20 -20.35 -15.53
N ASP A 48 -16.36 -19.94 -15.02
CA ASP A 48 -16.77 -20.16 -13.63
C ASP A 48 -16.93 -21.64 -13.27
N ASP A 49 -17.23 -22.49 -14.25
CA ASP A 49 -17.39 -23.94 -14.09
C ASP A 49 -16.05 -24.69 -14.08
N LEU A 50 -14.97 -24.08 -14.56
CA LEU A 50 -13.66 -24.69 -14.62
C LEU A 50 -12.91 -24.52 -13.29
N LYS A 51 -12.32 -25.62 -12.77
CA LYS A 51 -11.43 -25.57 -11.59
C LYS A 51 -10.06 -25.02 -11.97
N LEU A 52 -10.00 -23.72 -12.24
CA LEU A 52 -8.79 -23.01 -12.65
C LEU A 52 -8.06 -22.39 -11.46
N GLU A 53 -6.76 -22.15 -11.65
CA GLU A 53 -5.93 -21.44 -10.68
C GLU A 53 -6.35 -19.97 -10.57
N PHE A 54 -6.61 -19.33 -11.71
CA PHE A 54 -7.01 -17.93 -11.82
C PHE A 54 -8.53 -17.79 -11.96
N SER A 55 -9.08 -16.69 -11.41
CA SER A 55 -10.53 -16.45 -11.44
C SER A 55 -11.06 -16.20 -12.86
N SER A 56 -12.32 -16.56 -13.12
CA SER A 56 -12.97 -16.30 -14.41
C SER A 56 -12.96 -14.81 -14.80
N SER A 57 -13.07 -13.89 -13.84
CA SER A 57 -13.04 -12.44 -14.14
C SER A 57 -11.69 -11.99 -14.73
N VAL A 58 -10.59 -12.48 -14.15
CA VAL A 58 -9.23 -12.18 -14.64
C VAL A 58 -9.04 -12.73 -16.05
N LEU A 59 -9.44 -13.99 -16.28
CA LEU A 59 -9.33 -14.63 -17.59
C LEU A 59 -10.18 -13.91 -18.64
N ARG A 60 -11.43 -13.55 -18.32
CA ARG A 60 -12.30 -12.78 -19.22
C ARG A 60 -11.73 -11.42 -19.59
N SER A 61 -11.06 -10.76 -18.64
CA SER A 61 -10.42 -9.46 -18.85
C SER A 61 -9.19 -9.56 -19.76
N LEU A 62 -8.46 -10.68 -19.69
CA LEU A 62 -7.29 -10.96 -20.51
C LEU A 62 -7.63 -11.53 -21.88
N GLU A 63 -8.77 -12.21 -22.01
CA GLU A 63 -9.13 -12.94 -23.23
C GLU A 63 -9.17 -12.04 -24.46
N LYS A 64 -9.68 -10.81 -24.32
CA LYS A 64 -9.70 -9.79 -25.38
C LYS A 64 -8.30 -9.41 -25.88
N TYR A 65 -7.25 -9.69 -25.13
CA TYR A 65 -5.86 -9.45 -25.52
C TYR A 65 -5.18 -10.72 -26.06
N LEU A 66 -5.89 -11.82 -26.26
CA LEU A 66 -5.30 -12.99 -26.90
C LEU A 66 -4.96 -12.68 -28.38
N PRO A 67 -3.89 -13.29 -28.92
CA PRO A 67 -3.62 -13.27 -30.35
C PRO A 67 -4.83 -13.78 -31.16
N PRO A 68 -5.06 -13.28 -32.39
CA PRO A 68 -6.20 -13.68 -33.23
C PRO A 68 -6.35 -15.20 -33.38
N GLU A 69 -5.24 -15.92 -33.46
CA GLU A 69 -5.19 -17.39 -33.59
C GLU A 69 -5.66 -18.10 -32.32
N MET A 70 -5.49 -17.47 -31.16
CA MET A 70 -5.92 -18.00 -29.86
C MET A 70 -7.35 -17.60 -29.50
N LEU A 71 -7.89 -16.51 -30.08
CA LEU A 71 -9.27 -16.06 -29.85
C LEU A 71 -10.30 -17.06 -30.39
N THR A 72 -9.97 -17.79 -31.46
CA THR A 72 -10.82 -18.81 -32.07
C THR A 72 -10.66 -20.20 -31.43
N ALA A 73 -9.68 -20.37 -30.53
CA ALA A 73 -9.44 -21.62 -29.84
C ALA A 73 -10.58 -21.97 -28.87
N ASN A 74 -10.63 -23.22 -28.42
CA ASN A 74 -11.60 -23.60 -27.38
C ASN A 74 -11.26 -22.94 -26.03
N ARG A 75 -12.28 -22.82 -25.18
CA ARG A 75 -12.16 -22.16 -23.87
C ARG A 75 -11.05 -22.74 -22.99
N GLU A 76 -10.82 -24.05 -23.03
CA GLU A 76 -9.81 -24.72 -22.20
C GLU A 76 -8.38 -24.36 -22.65
N ALA A 77 -8.15 -24.31 -23.96
CA ALA A 77 -6.89 -23.88 -24.55
C ALA A 77 -6.62 -22.39 -24.28
N LYS A 78 -7.64 -21.54 -24.39
CA LYS A 78 -7.55 -20.12 -24.01
C LYS A 78 -7.19 -19.95 -22.53
N ALA A 79 -7.90 -20.65 -21.65
CA ALA A 79 -7.65 -20.63 -20.22
C ALA A 79 -6.23 -21.07 -19.87
N LYS A 80 -5.74 -22.15 -20.51
CA LYS A 80 -4.37 -22.62 -20.33
C LYS A 80 -3.35 -21.58 -20.79
N PHE A 81 -3.52 -21.01 -21.99
CA PHE A 81 -2.62 -20.00 -22.53
C PHE A 81 -2.55 -18.75 -21.64
N MET A 82 -3.69 -18.23 -21.21
CA MET A 82 -3.74 -17.09 -20.28
C MET A 82 -3.09 -17.42 -18.94
N SER A 83 -3.34 -18.62 -18.41
CA SER A 83 -2.74 -19.08 -17.15
C SER A 83 -1.22 -19.20 -17.24
N ASP A 84 -0.69 -19.68 -18.36
CA ASP A 84 0.75 -19.81 -18.60
C ASP A 84 1.44 -18.45 -18.69
N ILE A 85 0.75 -17.44 -19.24
CA ILE A 85 1.23 -16.04 -19.24
C ILE A 85 1.21 -15.47 -17.81
N LEU A 86 0.09 -15.62 -17.10
CA LEU A 86 -0.06 -15.09 -15.74
C LEU A 86 0.95 -15.68 -14.77
N ARG A 87 1.30 -16.97 -14.92
CA ARG A 87 2.29 -17.66 -14.08
C ARG A 87 3.69 -17.03 -14.11
N LYS A 88 3.99 -16.23 -15.14
CA LYS A 88 5.25 -15.47 -15.23
C LYS A 88 5.29 -14.25 -14.32
N TYR A 89 4.13 -13.73 -13.93
CA TYR A 89 3.97 -12.51 -13.14
C TYR A 89 3.38 -12.75 -11.75
N ILE A 90 2.60 -13.83 -11.60
CA ILE A 90 1.95 -14.22 -10.36
C ILE A 90 2.50 -15.58 -9.97
N SER A 91 3.17 -15.64 -8.82
CA SER A 91 3.71 -16.88 -8.29
C SER A 91 2.59 -17.83 -7.88
N ARG A 92 2.88 -19.15 -7.93
CA ARG A 92 1.96 -20.20 -7.46
C ARG A 92 1.56 -20.00 -5.98
N GLU A 93 2.46 -19.42 -5.19
CA GLU A 93 2.21 -19.12 -3.78
C GLU A 93 1.16 -18.00 -3.62
N GLU A 94 1.25 -16.93 -4.40
CA GLU A 94 0.27 -15.84 -4.40
C GLU A 94 -1.11 -16.31 -4.85
N CYS A 95 -1.16 -17.19 -5.85
CA CYS A 95 -2.41 -17.75 -6.35
C CYS A 95 -3.04 -18.69 -5.30
N SER A 96 -2.23 -19.52 -4.64
CA SER A 96 -2.67 -20.37 -3.51
C SER A 96 -3.20 -19.52 -2.35
N LYS A 97 -2.55 -18.40 -2.02
CA LYS A 97 -3.03 -17.44 -1.00
C LYS A 97 -4.36 -16.80 -1.42
N ALA A 98 -4.54 -16.44 -2.70
CA ALA A 98 -5.80 -15.89 -3.21
C ALA A 98 -6.96 -16.90 -3.11
N ASN A 99 -6.74 -18.14 -3.54
CA ASN A 99 -7.76 -19.19 -3.45
C ASN A 99 -8.09 -19.56 -1.99
N TRP A 100 -7.07 -19.63 -1.13
CA TRP A 100 -7.27 -19.82 0.31
C TRP A 100 -8.11 -18.68 0.91
N ARG A 101 -7.87 -17.42 0.53
CA ARG A 101 -8.68 -16.27 0.97
C ARG A 101 -10.14 -16.39 0.51
N LYS A 102 -10.37 -16.76 -0.75
CA LYS A 102 -11.73 -16.96 -1.31
C LYS A 102 -12.49 -18.03 -0.51
N THR A 103 -11.87 -19.20 -0.31
CA THR A 103 -12.48 -20.31 0.44
C THR A 103 -12.68 -19.98 1.92
N TYR A 104 -11.73 -19.28 2.55
CA TYR A 104 -11.85 -18.78 3.92
C TYR A 104 -13.04 -17.83 4.08
N TRP A 105 -13.19 -16.84 3.20
CA TRP A 105 -14.31 -15.90 3.22
C TRP A 105 -15.65 -16.58 2.94
N GLN A 106 -15.71 -17.52 2.01
CA GLN A 106 -16.92 -18.31 1.75
C GLN A 106 -17.34 -19.10 3.00
N ARG A 107 -16.39 -19.73 3.71
CA ARG A 107 -16.69 -20.42 4.97
C ARG A 107 -17.28 -19.49 6.03
N ILE A 108 -16.75 -18.27 6.18
CA ILE A 108 -17.33 -17.29 7.10
C ILE A 108 -18.75 -16.94 6.66
N LYS A 109 -18.94 -16.53 5.39
CA LYS A 109 -20.26 -16.14 4.86
C LYS A 109 -21.33 -17.23 5.01
N SER A 110 -20.96 -18.50 4.89
CA SER A 110 -21.92 -19.61 5.01
C SER A 110 -22.22 -20.03 6.45
N ASN A 111 -21.37 -19.69 7.43
CA ASN A 111 -21.48 -20.18 8.81
C ASN A 111 -21.72 -19.09 9.86
N TYR A 112 -21.47 -17.83 9.53
CA TYR A 112 -21.67 -16.69 10.41
C TYR A 112 -22.96 -15.95 10.06
N GLN A 113 -23.72 -15.57 11.09
CA GLN A 113 -24.96 -14.81 10.95
C GLN A 113 -24.75 -13.40 11.51
N PRO A 114 -24.75 -12.36 10.65
CA PRO A 114 -24.64 -10.97 11.09
C PRO A 114 -25.81 -10.51 11.94
N LEU A 115 -25.54 -9.69 12.97
CA LEU A 115 -26.60 -9.01 13.74
C LEU A 115 -26.95 -7.68 13.08
N CYS A 116 -25.95 -6.94 12.62
CA CYS A 116 -26.11 -5.64 11.98
C CYS A 116 -25.93 -5.79 10.46
N ARG A 117 -26.97 -6.28 9.77
CA ARG A 117 -26.95 -6.52 8.30
C ARG A 117 -26.59 -5.28 7.49
N ASP A 118 -27.01 -4.11 7.96
CA ASP A 118 -26.71 -2.82 7.32
C ASP A 118 -25.19 -2.58 7.15
N LEU A 119 -24.34 -3.11 8.05
CA LEU A 119 -22.88 -2.96 7.93
C LEU A 119 -22.29 -3.72 6.73
N TYR A 120 -23.00 -4.72 6.22
CA TYR A 120 -22.58 -5.55 5.09
C TYR A 120 -23.11 -5.03 3.75
N ASN A 121 -24.05 -4.09 3.79
CA ASN A 121 -24.57 -3.37 2.63
C ASN A 121 -24.50 -1.87 2.93
N PHE A 122 -23.30 -1.30 2.80
CA PHE A 122 -23.00 0.06 3.25
C PHE A 122 -23.82 1.10 2.47
N ASP A 123 -24.72 1.79 3.17
CA ASP A 123 -25.43 2.97 2.66
C ASP A 123 -24.78 4.25 3.21
N PRO A 124 -24.16 5.08 2.33
CA PRO A 124 -23.57 6.35 2.74
C PRO A 124 -24.54 7.28 3.47
N GLU A 125 -25.83 7.30 3.10
CA GLU A 125 -26.82 8.20 3.71
C GLU A 125 -27.08 7.86 5.18
N LEU A 126 -27.05 6.56 5.50
CA LEU A 126 -27.27 6.05 6.86
C LEU A 126 -26.04 6.16 7.74
N PHE A 127 -24.84 5.98 7.18
CA PHE A 127 -23.63 5.84 7.98
C PHE A 127 -22.72 7.06 8.00
N LEU A 128 -22.74 7.91 6.98
CA LEU A 128 -21.86 9.07 6.89
C LEU A 128 -22.57 10.34 7.38
N LEU A 129 -21.81 11.22 8.03
CA LEU A 129 -22.31 12.52 8.43
C LEU A 129 -22.73 13.35 7.20
N PRO A 130 -23.84 14.11 7.26
CA PRO A 130 -24.29 14.91 6.11
C PRO A 130 -23.26 15.97 5.72
N SER A 131 -22.55 16.55 6.69
CA SER A 131 -21.46 17.50 6.45
C SER A 131 -20.30 16.85 5.68
N PHE A 132 -19.98 15.59 5.97
CA PHE A 132 -18.95 14.84 5.28
C PHE A 132 -19.37 14.48 3.85
N ARG A 133 -20.61 13.99 3.67
CA ARG A 133 -21.17 13.70 2.34
C ARG A 133 -21.22 14.94 1.46
N LYS A 134 -21.62 16.08 2.03
CA LYS A 134 -21.62 17.36 1.33
C LYS A 134 -20.20 17.75 0.90
N ALA A 135 -19.19 17.59 1.75
CA ALA A 135 -17.80 17.88 1.38
C ALA A 135 -17.30 16.98 0.24
N ILE A 136 -17.65 15.69 0.24
CA ILE A 136 -17.35 14.81 -0.90
C ILE A 136 -18.06 15.28 -2.18
N SER A 137 -19.34 15.64 -2.09
CA SER A 137 -20.11 16.09 -3.25
C SER A 137 -19.60 17.42 -3.81
N ASP A 138 -19.24 18.36 -2.94
CA ASP A 138 -18.69 19.66 -3.32
C ASP A 138 -17.28 19.48 -3.90
N ASN A 139 -16.48 18.54 -3.36
CA ASN A 139 -15.12 18.20 -3.76
C ASN A 139 -14.17 19.43 -3.89
N THR A 140 -14.31 20.38 -2.96
CA THR A 140 -13.49 21.61 -2.91
C THR A 140 -12.65 21.65 -1.64
N GLU A 141 -11.51 22.32 -1.69
CA GLU A 141 -10.64 22.50 -0.53
C GLU A 141 -11.38 23.19 0.63
N GLU A 142 -12.19 24.21 0.32
CA GLU A 142 -12.99 24.94 1.30
C GLU A 142 -14.01 24.03 1.99
N SER A 143 -14.59 23.08 1.26
CA SER A 143 -15.54 22.12 1.84
C SER A 143 -14.89 21.19 2.84
N PHE A 144 -13.69 20.71 2.55
CA PHE A 144 -12.92 19.88 3.47
C PHE A 144 -12.36 20.68 4.65
N ARG A 145 -11.89 21.91 4.44
CA ARG A 145 -11.41 22.81 5.51
C ARG A 145 -12.49 23.13 6.56
N ARG A 146 -13.78 23.05 6.20
CA ARG A 146 -14.90 23.24 7.16
C ARG A 146 -15.08 22.06 8.11
N ILE A 147 -14.63 20.86 7.73
CA ILE A 147 -14.91 19.61 8.49
C ILE A 147 -13.64 18.93 9.01
N ILE A 148 -12.48 19.29 8.47
CA ILE A 148 -11.15 18.78 8.85
C ILE A 148 -10.38 19.87 9.59
N SER A 149 -9.80 19.48 10.72
CA SER A 149 -8.81 20.27 11.46
C SER A 149 -7.44 19.63 11.33
N GLU A 150 -6.38 20.44 11.29
CA GLU A 150 -5.00 19.97 11.30
C GLU A 150 -4.31 20.48 12.57
N PRO A 151 -4.48 19.81 13.72
CA PRO A 151 -3.88 20.27 14.97
C PRO A 151 -2.35 20.13 15.00
N PHE A 152 -1.77 19.34 14.08
CA PHE A 152 -0.33 19.22 13.88
C PHE A 152 -0.03 18.92 12.41
N PRO A 153 1.09 19.42 11.83
CA PRO A 153 1.42 19.19 10.43
C PRO A 153 1.34 17.72 10.01
N GLY A 154 0.49 17.41 9.03
CA GLY A 154 0.26 16.07 8.52
C GLY A 154 -0.58 15.14 9.41
N VAL A 155 -1.24 15.68 10.44
CA VAL A 155 -2.21 14.99 11.29
C VAL A 155 -3.56 15.68 11.11
N PHE A 156 -4.44 15.06 10.33
CA PHE A 156 -5.77 15.59 10.05
C PHE A 156 -6.81 14.91 10.92
N VAL A 157 -7.72 15.69 11.49
CA VAL A 157 -8.73 15.20 12.42
C VAL A 157 -10.12 15.69 12.03
N PHE A 158 -11.06 14.75 11.92
CA PHE A 158 -12.44 15.01 11.49
C PHE A 158 -13.42 13.96 12.02
N LYS A 159 -14.71 14.16 11.78
CA LYS A 159 -15.75 13.15 12.03
C LYS A 159 -16.29 12.67 10.70
N LEU A 160 -16.43 11.34 10.58
CA LEU A 160 -16.83 10.67 9.35
C LEU A 160 -18.22 10.06 9.47
N PHE A 161 -18.40 9.25 10.51
CA PHE A 161 -19.60 8.42 10.69
C PHE A 161 -20.62 9.06 11.61
N GLN A 162 -21.88 8.67 11.40
CA GLN A 162 -22.96 8.92 12.35
C GLN A 162 -22.66 8.24 13.71
N PRO A 163 -23.13 8.79 14.84
CA PRO A 163 -22.84 8.23 16.16
C PRO A 163 -23.31 6.78 16.36
N ASP A 164 -24.43 6.38 15.74
CA ASP A 164 -25.04 5.05 15.86
C ASP A 164 -24.23 3.96 15.13
N PHE A 165 -23.49 4.32 14.09
CA PHE A 165 -22.59 3.42 13.37
C PHE A 165 -21.64 2.68 14.32
N PHE A 166 -21.03 3.40 15.27
CA PHE A 166 -20.05 2.83 16.20
C PHE A 166 -20.68 1.80 17.14
N GLN A 167 -21.92 2.04 17.56
CA GLN A 167 -22.63 1.07 18.39
C GLN A 167 -22.93 -0.21 17.61
N LYS A 168 -23.41 -0.08 16.36
CA LYS A 168 -23.63 -1.23 15.47
C LYS A 168 -22.32 -2.00 15.22
N LEU A 169 -21.24 -1.29 14.93
CA LEU A 169 -19.92 -1.88 14.67
C LEU A 169 -19.42 -2.69 15.86
N ILE A 170 -19.47 -2.13 17.07
CA ILE A 170 -19.01 -2.83 18.27
C ILE A 170 -19.85 -4.07 18.57
N VAL A 171 -21.18 -3.98 18.44
CA VAL A 171 -22.07 -5.14 18.63
C VAL A 171 -21.72 -6.27 17.66
N GLU A 172 -21.49 -5.93 16.39
CA GLU A 172 -21.12 -6.90 15.36
C GLU A 172 -19.74 -7.54 15.62
N VAL A 173 -18.78 -6.75 16.10
CA VAL A 173 -17.43 -7.22 16.46
C VAL A 173 -17.47 -8.19 17.65
N GLU A 174 -18.28 -7.92 18.66
CA GLU A 174 -18.45 -8.87 19.77
C GLU A 174 -19.18 -10.14 19.32
N ASN A 175 -20.14 -10.02 18.40
CA ASN A 175 -20.84 -11.19 17.84
C ASN A 175 -19.89 -12.12 17.06
N ILE A 176 -19.03 -11.57 16.20
CA ILE A 176 -18.08 -12.39 15.44
C ILE A 176 -17.02 -13.03 16.36
N LYS A 177 -16.56 -12.32 17.39
CA LYS A 177 -15.65 -12.89 18.40
C LYS A 177 -16.30 -14.07 19.14
N LYS A 178 -17.56 -13.90 19.57
CA LYS A 178 -18.33 -14.94 20.25
C LYS A 178 -18.51 -16.16 19.34
N TRP A 179 -18.98 -15.95 18.11
CA TRP A 179 -19.14 -17.02 17.12
C TRP A 179 -17.81 -17.75 16.86
N ALA A 180 -16.71 -17.01 16.71
CA ALA A 180 -15.40 -17.60 16.47
C ALA A 180 -14.94 -18.47 17.64
N HIS A 181 -15.16 -18.01 18.88
CA HIS A 181 -14.87 -18.80 20.08
C HIS A 181 -15.73 -20.07 20.15
N GLU A 182 -17.04 -19.96 19.97
CA GLU A 182 -17.98 -21.09 20.02
C GLU A 182 -17.69 -22.15 18.96
N LYS A 183 -17.35 -21.71 17.74
CA LYS A 183 -17.03 -22.61 16.62
C LYS A 183 -15.57 -23.06 16.60
N LYS A 184 -14.75 -22.63 17.57
CA LYS A 184 -13.28 -22.80 17.56
C LYS A 184 -12.67 -22.36 16.23
N PHE A 185 -13.25 -21.34 15.62
CA PHE A 185 -12.84 -20.80 14.33
C PHE A 185 -11.70 -19.82 14.54
N GLN A 186 -10.53 -20.11 13.98
CA GLN A 186 -9.40 -19.20 14.05
C GLN A 186 -9.61 -18.03 13.07
N ILE A 187 -9.92 -16.84 13.60
CA ILE A 187 -9.90 -15.61 12.81
C ILE A 187 -8.44 -15.32 12.46
N ARG A 188 -8.09 -15.43 11.18
CA ARG A 188 -6.76 -15.06 10.68
C ARG A 188 -6.79 -13.65 10.14
N ARG A 189 -5.74 -12.88 10.42
CA ARG A 189 -5.50 -11.59 9.76
C ARG A 189 -5.43 -11.84 8.25
N PRO A 190 -6.31 -11.21 7.44
CA PRO A 190 -6.19 -11.38 6.02
C PRO A 190 -4.90 -10.68 5.57
N TYR A 191 -4.02 -11.38 4.86
CA TYR A 191 -2.93 -10.74 4.14
C TYR A 191 -3.53 -10.12 2.87
N HIS A 192 -3.56 -8.80 2.76
CA HIS A 192 -4.26 -8.10 1.69
C HIS A 192 -3.27 -7.61 0.61
N SER A 193 -2.90 -8.47 -0.33
CA SER A 193 -2.69 -8.01 -1.71
C SER A 193 -4.01 -8.26 -2.44
N ILE A 194 -4.82 -7.22 -2.63
CA ILE A 194 -6.12 -7.34 -3.28
C ILE A 194 -5.96 -6.88 -4.73
N PHE A 195 -5.99 -7.84 -5.66
CA PHE A 195 -6.18 -7.56 -7.09
C PHE A 195 -7.68 -7.31 -7.38
N PHE A 196 -8.34 -6.39 -6.66
CA PHE A 196 -9.72 -5.96 -6.94
C PHE A 196 -9.79 -4.42 -6.99
N PRO A 197 -9.44 -3.81 -8.14
CA PRO A 197 -9.55 -2.36 -8.38
C PRO A 197 -11.00 -1.83 -8.25
N GLU A 198 -11.98 -2.73 -8.28
CA GLU A 198 -13.40 -2.41 -8.15
C GLU A 198 -13.79 -2.05 -6.69
N VAL A 199 -12.99 -2.45 -5.70
CA VAL A 199 -13.27 -2.27 -4.26
C VAL A 199 -12.34 -1.24 -3.62
N CYS A 200 -11.11 -1.13 -4.11
CA CYS A 200 -10.17 -0.09 -3.75
C CYS A 200 -10.18 0.93 -4.89
N GLY A 201 -10.69 2.14 -4.69
CA GLY A 201 -10.67 3.16 -5.74
C GLY A 201 -9.30 3.32 -6.41
N THR A 202 -9.24 4.00 -7.55
CA THR A 202 -8.05 4.06 -8.43
C THR A 202 -6.73 4.52 -7.78
N MET A 203 -6.79 5.09 -6.58
CA MET A 203 -5.65 5.59 -5.82
C MET A 203 -4.94 4.55 -4.93
N PHE A 204 -5.61 3.49 -4.47
CA PHE A 204 -5.00 2.51 -3.56
C PHE A 204 -5.21 1.09 -4.09
N ASP A 205 -4.18 0.26 -4.05
CA ASP A 205 -4.22 -1.12 -4.56
C ASP A 205 -4.27 -2.18 -3.44
N SER A 206 -4.09 -1.76 -2.19
CA SER A 206 -4.18 -2.63 -1.03
C SER A 206 -4.66 -1.85 0.20
N HIS A 207 -5.37 -2.51 1.10
CA HIS A 207 -5.74 -1.95 2.38
C HIS A 207 -5.76 -3.04 3.46
N HIS A 208 -5.42 -2.67 4.70
CA HIS A 208 -5.51 -3.55 5.86
C HIS A 208 -6.33 -2.87 6.95
N GLY A 209 -7.50 -3.45 7.25
CA GLY A 209 -8.41 -2.96 8.28
C GLY A 209 -8.43 -3.87 9.50
N PHE A 210 -8.36 -3.29 10.70
CA PHE A 210 -8.45 -4.04 11.96
C PHE A 210 -8.99 -3.17 13.10
N ILE A 211 -9.50 -3.81 14.15
CA ILE A 211 -9.93 -3.14 15.38
C ILE A 211 -8.96 -3.53 16.49
N VAL A 212 -8.43 -2.53 17.18
CA VAL A 212 -7.57 -2.69 18.35
C VAL A 212 -8.37 -2.34 19.59
N GLU A 213 -8.33 -3.25 20.57
CA GLU A 213 -8.89 -3.03 21.89
C GLU A 213 -7.84 -3.35 22.95
N ASN A 214 -7.33 -2.31 23.60
CA ASN A 214 -6.45 -2.46 24.74
C ASN A 214 -7.32 -2.49 26.01
N GLY A 215 -7.06 -3.45 26.90
CA GLY A 215 -7.68 -3.59 28.22
C GLY A 215 -6.67 -4.19 29.19
N ALA A 216 -6.98 -4.19 30.49
CA ALA A 216 -6.05 -4.62 31.55
C ALA A 216 -5.49 -6.06 31.37
N ASP A 217 -6.20 -6.92 30.63
CA ASP A 217 -5.82 -8.32 30.37
C ASP A 217 -5.32 -8.59 28.93
N ARG A 218 -4.85 -7.56 28.20
CA ARG A 218 -4.46 -7.70 26.77
C ARG A 218 -3.04 -7.24 26.48
N ASP A 219 -2.50 -7.71 25.35
CA ASP A 219 -1.13 -7.52 24.88
C ASP A 219 -0.57 -6.13 25.16
N ALA A 220 0.73 -6.07 25.49
CA ALA A 220 1.44 -4.84 25.78
C ALA A 220 1.20 -3.78 24.68
N PRO A 221 1.09 -2.49 25.03
CA PRO A 221 0.94 -1.42 24.06
C PRO A 221 2.05 -1.52 23.00
N LEU A 222 1.68 -1.51 21.72
CA LEU A 222 2.66 -1.48 20.63
C LEU A 222 3.58 -0.27 20.83
N ASP A 223 4.89 -0.50 20.86
CA ASP A 223 5.87 0.57 20.87
C ASP A 223 5.68 1.51 19.66
N HIS A 224 6.29 2.69 19.73
CA HIS A 224 6.23 3.67 18.65
C HIS A 224 6.74 3.07 17.33
N HIS A 225 5.86 2.99 16.33
CA HIS A 225 6.08 2.30 15.07
C HIS A 225 5.68 3.17 13.87
N PHE A 226 5.99 2.67 12.68
CA PHE A 226 5.44 3.16 11.43
C PHE A 226 4.39 2.17 10.94
N ASP A 227 3.36 2.67 10.28
CA ASP A 227 2.48 1.80 9.52
C ASP A 227 3.14 1.47 8.18
N ASP A 228 2.99 0.22 7.77
CA ASP A 228 3.29 -0.18 6.40
C ASP A 228 2.11 0.23 5.51
N SER A 229 1.97 1.54 5.29
CA SER A 229 0.95 2.21 4.48
C SER A 229 1.45 3.56 3.98
N GLU A 230 0.81 4.08 2.94
CA GLU A 230 0.99 5.47 2.49
C GLU A 230 0.19 6.40 3.40
N ILE A 231 -1.05 6.01 3.69
CA ILE A 231 -1.98 6.75 4.56
C ILE A 231 -2.64 5.77 5.54
N THR A 232 -2.81 6.20 6.78
CA THR A 232 -3.55 5.48 7.81
C THR A 232 -4.73 6.33 8.28
N LEU A 233 -5.90 5.70 8.33
CA LEU A 233 -7.11 6.22 8.96
C LEU A 233 -7.33 5.49 10.29
N ASN A 234 -7.36 6.24 11.40
CA ASN A 234 -7.53 5.71 12.74
C ASN A 234 -8.76 6.35 13.40
N VAL A 235 -9.82 5.56 13.59
CA VAL A 235 -11.12 6.01 14.08
C VAL A 235 -11.36 5.53 15.50
N CYS A 236 -11.70 6.45 16.40
CA CYS A 236 -12.06 6.12 17.77
C CYS A 236 -13.45 5.48 17.82
N VAL A 237 -13.54 4.22 18.25
CA VAL A 237 -14.81 3.46 18.31
C VAL A 237 -15.30 3.21 19.73
N ARG A 238 -14.50 3.54 20.75
CA ARG A 238 -14.89 3.49 22.17
C ARG A 238 -14.49 4.79 22.87
N ARG A 239 -15.20 5.15 23.94
CA ARG A 239 -14.78 6.28 24.78
C ARG A 239 -13.40 5.96 25.38
N GLN A 240 -12.48 6.90 25.22
CA GLN A 240 -11.16 6.83 25.82
C GLN A 240 -11.15 7.71 27.07
N TYR A 241 -10.55 7.20 28.13
CA TYR A 241 -10.32 7.95 29.37
C TYR A 241 -8.90 8.54 29.36
N GLU A 242 -8.59 9.34 30.37
CA GLU A 242 -7.26 9.90 30.61
C GLU A 242 -6.18 8.81 30.49
N GLY A 243 -5.11 9.09 29.72
CA GLY A 243 -4.06 8.12 29.39
C GLY A 243 -4.24 7.37 28.05
N GLY A 244 -5.31 7.65 27.30
CA GLY A 244 -5.61 7.05 25.99
C GLY A 244 -4.97 7.76 24.79
N GLU A 245 -4.08 8.73 25.00
CA GLU A 245 -3.55 9.58 23.92
C GLU A 245 -2.71 8.78 22.92
N ILE A 246 -2.77 9.21 21.65
CA ILE A 246 -1.81 8.82 20.62
C ILE A 246 -0.69 9.85 20.59
N SER A 247 0.54 9.35 20.56
CA SER A 247 1.76 10.14 20.42
C SER A 247 2.24 10.02 18.98
N PHE A 248 2.38 11.15 18.31
CA PHE A 248 3.02 11.31 17.02
C PHE A 248 4.41 11.89 17.25
N ILE A 249 5.45 11.26 16.70
CA ILE A 249 6.85 11.58 17.01
C ILE A 249 7.67 11.82 15.74
N GLY A 250 7.06 12.51 14.78
CA GLY A 250 7.70 12.94 13.55
C GLY A 250 7.63 11.94 12.39
N THR A 251 7.76 12.50 11.20
CA THR A 251 7.72 11.78 9.92
C THR A 251 9.13 11.49 9.41
N ARG A 252 9.34 10.28 8.85
CA ARG A 252 10.64 9.88 8.30
C ARG A 252 10.53 9.21 6.94
N CYS A 253 11.44 9.54 6.03
CA CYS A 253 11.65 8.76 4.80
C CYS A 253 12.44 7.48 5.08
N VAL A 254 12.52 6.57 4.10
CA VAL A 254 13.25 5.29 4.23
C VAL A 254 14.69 5.52 4.69
N LYS A 255 15.37 6.52 4.14
CA LYS A 255 16.77 6.86 4.49
C LYS A 255 16.91 7.30 5.95
N HIS A 256 15.89 7.94 6.51
CA HIS A 256 15.93 8.54 7.85
C HIS A 256 15.09 7.79 8.89
N MET A 257 14.62 6.58 8.58
CA MET A 257 13.69 5.84 9.44
C MET A 257 14.22 5.57 10.86
N ARG A 258 15.56 5.54 11.04
CA ARG A 258 16.24 5.28 12.32
C ARG A 258 16.84 6.52 12.97
N THR A 259 16.62 7.69 12.38
CA THR A 259 17.20 8.94 12.92
C THR A 259 16.47 9.36 14.19
N ASN A 260 17.19 10.08 15.05
CA ASN A 260 16.63 10.59 16.29
C ASN A 260 15.48 11.56 16.01
N ILE A 261 14.60 11.69 17.00
CA ILE A 261 13.43 12.54 16.95
C ILE A 261 13.71 13.76 17.79
N LYS A 262 13.28 14.91 17.30
CA LYS A 262 13.45 16.18 18.01
C LYS A 262 12.19 16.50 18.83
N PRO A 263 12.32 17.20 19.98
CA PRO A 263 11.18 17.52 20.82
C PRO A 263 10.04 18.25 20.09
N GLU A 264 10.36 19.12 19.13
CA GLU A 264 9.40 19.87 18.31
C GLU A 264 8.57 19.00 17.36
N GLU A 265 8.98 17.75 17.13
CA GLU A 265 8.27 16.78 16.29
C GLU A 265 7.28 15.92 17.08
N VAL A 266 7.21 16.12 18.40
CA VAL A 266 6.34 15.35 19.30
C VAL A 266 5.00 16.05 19.44
N PHE A 267 3.94 15.32 19.16
CA PHE A 267 2.56 15.78 19.26
C PHE A 267 1.69 14.71 19.92
N HIS A 268 0.94 15.10 20.95
CA HIS A 268 0.02 14.21 21.65
C HIS A 268 -1.42 14.60 21.34
N TYR A 269 -2.25 13.61 21.01
CA TYR A 269 -3.65 13.83 20.71
C TYR A 269 -4.56 12.87 21.47
N CYS A 270 -5.61 13.41 22.08
CA CYS A 270 -6.65 12.64 22.75
C CYS A 270 -7.81 12.40 21.78
N HIS A 271 -8.07 11.14 21.42
CA HIS A 271 -9.20 10.83 20.55
C HIS A 271 -10.52 11.00 21.30
N THR A 272 -11.51 11.57 20.61
CA THR A 272 -12.90 11.54 21.05
C THR A 272 -13.70 10.48 20.28
N LEU A 273 -14.73 9.91 20.90
CA LEU A 273 -15.57 8.89 20.26
C LEU A 273 -16.09 9.37 18.90
N GLY A 274 -15.88 8.55 17.87
CA GLY A 274 -16.28 8.78 16.49
C GLY A 274 -15.41 9.73 15.69
N GLN A 275 -14.33 10.24 16.29
CA GLN A 275 -13.33 11.05 15.62
C GLN A 275 -12.34 10.16 14.86
N ALA A 276 -12.01 10.58 13.66
CA ALA A 276 -11.01 9.98 12.79
C ALA A 276 -9.75 10.84 12.76
N ILE A 277 -8.59 10.19 12.81
CA ILE A 277 -7.30 10.77 12.46
C ILE A 277 -6.84 10.18 11.15
N LEU A 278 -6.44 11.04 10.22
CA LEU A 278 -5.76 10.67 8.99
C LEU A 278 -4.33 11.19 9.04
N HIS A 279 -3.37 10.30 8.90
CA HIS A 279 -1.95 10.64 8.89
C HIS A 279 -1.18 9.78 7.89
N ARG A 280 0.03 10.21 7.54
CA ARG A 280 0.95 9.40 6.72
C ARG A 280 1.33 8.13 7.49
N GLY A 281 1.41 6.98 6.82
CA GLY A 281 1.85 5.74 7.49
C GLY A 281 3.28 5.83 8.04
N ARG A 282 4.12 6.64 7.39
CA ARG A 282 5.47 7.00 7.84
C ARG A 282 5.54 8.08 8.92
N HIS A 283 4.41 8.48 9.51
CA HIS A 283 4.40 9.26 10.73
C HIS A 283 4.59 8.28 11.90
N ARG A 284 5.75 8.34 12.55
CA ARG A 284 6.01 7.44 13.68
C ARG A 284 5.03 7.78 14.80
N HIS A 285 4.33 6.78 15.31
CA HIS A 285 3.32 7.00 16.31
C HIS A 285 3.15 5.80 17.24
N GLY A 286 2.50 6.03 18.38
CA GLY A 286 2.26 4.99 19.38
C GLY A 286 1.31 5.43 20.48
N PRO A 287 0.85 4.50 21.33
CA PRO A 287 0.19 4.83 22.58
C PRO A 287 1.11 5.66 23.47
N ARG A 288 0.58 6.69 24.11
CA ARG A 288 1.27 7.33 25.23
C ARG A 288 1.29 6.36 26.40
N THR A 289 2.45 6.16 27.01
CA THR A 289 2.64 5.24 28.15
C THR A 289 2.09 5.89 29.41
N THR A 290 0.78 5.93 29.56
CA THR A 290 0.12 6.57 30.69
C THR A 290 -0.93 5.64 31.25
N THR A 291 -0.50 4.86 32.26
CA THR A 291 -1.28 4.03 33.18
C THR A 291 -1.94 2.75 32.63
N ASN A 292 -1.82 1.67 33.40
CA ASN A 292 -2.30 0.31 33.08
C ASN A 292 -3.84 0.17 33.05
N SER A 293 -4.60 1.26 33.23
CA SER A 293 -6.05 1.26 33.41
C SER A 293 -6.83 1.82 32.22
N CYS A 294 -6.18 2.34 31.17
CA CYS A 294 -6.90 2.94 30.05
C CYS A 294 -7.33 1.90 29.00
N SER A 295 -8.64 1.75 28.80
CA SER A 295 -9.17 0.98 27.68
C SER A 295 -9.23 1.86 26.42
N ARG A 296 -8.56 1.41 25.35
CA ARG A 296 -8.57 2.09 24.03
C ARG A 296 -9.22 1.19 23.00
N GLY A 297 -10.19 1.71 22.26
CA GLY A 297 -10.84 0.99 21.16
C GLY A 297 -10.78 1.82 19.89
N ASN A 298 -10.01 1.38 18.90
CA ASN A 298 -9.84 2.06 17.62
C ASN A 298 -10.05 1.11 16.44
N MET A 299 -10.70 1.61 15.39
CA MET A 299 -10.73 0.99 14.07
C MET A 299 -9.65 1.64 13.20
N ILE A 300 -8.73 0.85 12.67
CA ILE A 300 -7.60 1.31 11.88
C ILE A 300 -7.71 0.75 10.46
N LEU A 301 -7.48 1.59 9.46
CA LEU A 301 -7.39 1.24 8.05
C LEU A 301 -6.08 1.79 7.48
N CYS A 302 -5.18 0.88 7.13
CA CYS A 302 -3.89 1.17 6.52
C CYS A 302 -4.00 1.00 4.99
N CYS A 303 -3.87 2.08 4.21
CA CYS A 303 -4.03 2.07 2.76
C CYS A 303 -2.70 2.09 2.03
N ARG A 304 -2.57 1.25 0.99
CA ARG A 304 -1.35 1.08 0.21
C ARG A 304 -1.49 1.47 -1.26
N ASN A 305 -0.41 2.01 -1.83
CA ASN A 305 -0.25 2.26 -3.26
C ASN A 305 1.16 1.83 -3.72
N SER A 306 1.22 0.74 -4.49
CA SER A 306 2.47 0.17 -5.00
C SER A 306 3.14 1.04 -6.06
N LEU A 307 2.35 1.71 -6.91
CA LEU A 307 2.89 2.66 -7.90
C LEU A 307 3.60 3.83 -7.20
N PHE A 308 3.01 4.37 -6.14
CA PHE A 308 3.63 5.42 -5.35
C PHE A 308 4.96 4.97 -4.74
N ARG A 309 5.02 3.74 -4.21
CA ARG A 309 6.27 3.16 -3.68
C ARG A 309 7.33 2.97 -4.74
N GLU A 310 6.94 2.51 -5.93
CA GLU A 310 7.83 2.37 -7.07
C GLU A 310 8.38 3.74 -7.49
N MET A 311 7.52 4.76 -7.61
CA MET A 311 7.94 6.13 -7.91
C MET A 311 8.90 6.70 -6.87
N GLU A 312 8.69 6.46 -5.57
CA GLU A 312 9.63 6.89 -4.51
C GLU A 312 11.04 6.31 -4.70
N THR A 313 11.22 5.18 -5.38
CA THR A 313 12.56 4.60 -5.64
C THR A 313 13.37 5.41 -6.66
N TYR A 314 12.69 6.13 -7.55
CA TYR A 314 13.32 6.98 -8.57
C TYR A 314 13.49 8.43 -8.12
N GLU A 315 12.91 8.81 -6.98
CA GLU A 315 12.99 10.15 -6.43
C GLU A 315 14.40 10.42 -5.89
N LYS A 316 15.13 11.29 -6.58
CA LYS A 316 16.52 11.64 -6.23
C LYS A 316 16.59 12.68 -5.10
N GLU A 317 15.55 13.50 -4.97
CA GLU A 317 15.50 14.60 -4.03
C GLU A 317 14.99 14.17 -2.65
N PHE A 318 15.36 14.94 -1.63
CA PHE A 318 14.94 14.66 -0.26
C PHE A 318 13.49 15.12 -0.06
N PRO A 319 12.60 14.24 0.44
CA PRO A 319 11.21 14.63 0.57
C PRO A 319 11.01 15.71 1.64
N GLU A 320 10.27 16.77 1.31
CA GLU A 320 10.06 17.91 2.22
C GLU A 320 9.28 17.53 3.49
N TRP A 321 8.46 16.49 3.39
CA TRP A 321 7.66 15.99 4.51
C TRP A 321 8.47 15.22 5.55
N CYS A 322 9.74 14.84 5.29
CA CYS A 322 10.59 14.15 6.26
C CYS A 322 11.31 15.18 7.14
N GLY A 323 11.07 15.14 8.46
CA GLY A 323 11.62 16.12 9.39
C GLY A 323 13.15 16.23 9.34
N GLN A 324 13.84 15.09 9.21
CA GLN A 324 15.30 15.04 9.06
C GLN A 324 15.77 15.62 7.72
N CYS A 325 15.07 15.33 6.62
CA CYS A 325 15.38 15.90 5.30
C CYS A 325 15.23 17.42 5.29
N ALA A 326 14.13 17.92 5.86
CA ALA A 326 13.87 19.34 5.99
C ALA A 326 14.95 20.04 6.82
N HIS A 327 15.45 19.37 7.87
CA HIS A 327 16.55 19.88 8.68
C HIS A 327 17.87 19.96 7.90
N GLU A 328 18.28 18.89 7.23
CA GLU A 328 19.51 18.85 6.42
C GLU A 328 19.49 19.89 5.29
N LYS A 329 18.32 20.11 4.68
CA LYS A 329 18.11 21.16 3.68
C LYS A 329 18.35 22.55 4.28
N LYS A 330 17.73 22.85 5.42
CA LYS A 330 17.93 24.12 6.14
C LYS A 330 19.39 24.34 6.56
N GLU A 331 20.09 23.29 7.00
CA GLU A 331 21.51 23.38 7.37
C GLU A 331 22.40 23.71 6.16
N LYS A 332 22.19 23.03 5.02
CA LYS A 332 22.91 23.31 3.77
C LYS A 332 22.65 24.73 3.28
N GLU A 333 21.42 25.20 3.33
CA GLU A 333 21.05 26.57 2.98
C GLU A 333 21.75 27.59 3.90
N SER A 334 21.73 27.35 5.22
CA SER A 334 22.40 28.19 6.21
C SER A 334 23.93 28.26 5.97
N GLN A 335 24.57 27.12 5.71
CA GLN A 335 26.00 27.06 5.38
C GLN A 335 26.34 27.80 4.09
N SER A 336 25.51 27.64 3.05
CA SER A 336 25.66 28.36 1.77
C SER A 336 25.53 29.87 1.95
N LEU A 337 24.54 30.33 2.72
CA LEU A 337 24.37 31.74 3.06
C LEU A 337 25.56 32.27 3.87
N ALA A 338 26.06 31.51 4.84
CA ALA A 338 27.24 31.88 5.62
C ALA A 338 28.50 31.99 4.75
N ALA A 339 28.69 31.06 3.80
CA ALA A 339 29.80 31.10 2.85
C ALA A 339 29.71 32.31 1.91
N LYS A 340 28.53 32.61 1.37
CA LYS A 340 28.30 33.81 0.54
C LYS A 340 28.56 35.11 1.32
N ARG A 341 28.09 35.20 2.57
CA ARG A 341 28.36 36.35 3.46
C ARG A 341 29.86 36.54 3.70
N LYS A 342 30.60 35.46 4.00
CA LYS A 342 32.07 35.51 4.15
C LYS A 342 32.76 35.96 2.86
N GLY A 343 32.27 35.50 1.70
CA GLY A 343 32.77 35.92 0.38
C GLY A 343 32.56 37.42 0.13
N MET A 344 31.37 37.96 0.43
CA MET A 344 31.06 39.39 0.29
C MET A 344 31.95 40.28 1.19
N ILE A 345 32.11 39.90 2.47
CA ILE A 345 32.97 40.64 3.41
C ILE A 345 34.44 40.67 2.92
N ARG A 346 34.91 39.57 2.29
CA ARG A 346 36.28 39.49 1.74
C ARG A 346 36.47 40.39 0.51
N ILE A 347 35.43 40.61 -0.29
CA ILE A 347 35.47 41.52 -1.45
C ILE A 347 35.51 42.99 -1.00
N GLU A 348 34.74 43.36 0.02
CA GLU A 348 34.75 44.72 0.58
C GLU A 348 36.07 45.05 1.30
N GLY A 349 36.69 44.07 1.98
CA GLY A 349 37.99 44.24 2.63
C GLY A 349 39.20 44.29 1.69
N GLY A 350 39.07 43.80 0.44
CA GLY A 350 40.13 43.80 -0.57
C GLY A 350 40.19 45.06 -1.45
N GLY A 351 39.21 45.97 -1.32
CA GLY A 351 39.07 47.16 -2.17
C GLY A 351 39.95 48.37 -1.80
N LYS A 352 40.82 48.27 -0.79
CA LYS A 352 41.77 49.34 -0.43
C LYS A 352 43.22 48.82 -0.43
N ALA A 353 43.75 48.63 -1.63
CA ALA A 353 45.19 48.69 -1.88
C ALA A 353 45.41 49.34 -3.26
N ARG A 354 45.51 50.66 -3.26
CA ARG A 354 46.15 51.45 -4.32
C ARG A 354 47.14 52.39 -3.67
#